data_AF-A0A6C0E461-F1
#
_entry.id   AF-A0A6C0E461-F1
#
_cell.length_a   1.000
_cell.length_b   1.000
_cell.length_c   1.000
_cell.angle_alpha   90.00
_cell.angle_beta   90.00
_cell.angle_gamma   90.00
#
_symmetry.space_group_name_H-M   'P 1'
#
loop_
_entity.id
_entity.type
_entity.pdbx_description
1 polymer ?
#
loop_
_entity_poly.entity_id
_entity_poly.type
_entity_poly.pdbx_seq_one_letter_code
_entity_poly.pdbx_strand_id
1 'polypeptide(L)'
;MNFEKYNQQCLLLDISCIDVNEYKNNNEIEELILSCNVQIIKREAFAFCINLKKITIRNPNIKIEQGAFRSCINLCSIELCGISIIESYVFADCVKLRNFQIPYNITHIKAKAFENCVNIIFTFEESNPKQRYKTDNTYRDIIEVMSETLNLDSITICGLFNDFLIETPVYISRISLGNNTMDIVKQFNTRRIFIDYQL
;
A
#
# COMPACT_ATOMS: atom_id res chain seq x y z
N MET A 1 -23.42 20.19 5.50
CA MET A 1 -22.43 19.09 5.62
C MET A 1 -21.84 19.17 7.01
N ASN A 2 -22.06 18.15 7.84
CA ASN A 2 -21.57 18.11 9.21
C ASN A 2 -20.10 17.73 9.19
N PHE A 3 -19.22 18.70 9.46
CA PHE A 3 -17.81 18.46 9.74
C PHE A 3 -17.67 18.32 11.26
N GLU A 4 -17.57 17.10 11.77
CA GLU A 4 -17.19 16.90 13.17
C GLU A 4 -15.66 16.90 13.27
N LYS A 5 -15.09 18.08 13.59
CA LYS A 5 -13.70 18.19 14.03
C LYS A 5 -13.59 17.51 15.41
N TYR A 6 -13.14 16.26 15.45
CA TYR A 6 -13.00 15.48 16.68
C TYR A 6 -11.83 15.99 17.58
N ASN A 7 -10.86 16.68 16.96
CA ASN A 7 -9.82 17.52 17.56
C ASN A 7 -9.27 18.45 16.45
N GLN A 8 -8.56 19.55 16.74
CA GLN A 8 -8.16 20.56 15.72
C GLN A 8 -7.32 20.01 14.55
N GLN A 9 -6.79 18.79 14.66
CA GLN A 9 -5.89 18.16 13.69
C GLN A 9 -6.39 16.82 13.13
N CYS A 10 -7.57 16.35 13.54
CA CYS A 10 -8.16 15.09 13.05
C CYS A 10 -9.36 15.39 12.15
N LEU A 11 -9.31 14.94 10.90
CA LEU A 11 -10.36 15.11 9.90
C LEU A 11 -11.10 13.78 9.68
N LEU A 12 -12.37 13.76 10.04
CA LEU A 12 -13.29 12.65 9.77
C LEU A 12 -14.15 12.98 8.55
N LEU A 13 -14.14 12.12 7.53
CA LEU A 13 -14.97 12.26 6.35
C LEU A 13 -15.89 11.05 6.16
N ASP A 14 -17.16 11.36 5.92
CA ASP A 14 -18.25 10.41 5.67
C ASP A 14 -19.03 10.75 4.39
N ILE A 15 -18.36 11.40 3.43
CA ILE A 15 -18.92 11.77 2.14
C ILE A 15 -18.54 10.74 1.07
N SER A 16 -19.42 10.49 0.10
CA SER A 16 -19.22 9.43 -0.89
C SER A 16 -18.01 9.64 -1.80
N CYS A 17 -17.67 10.89 -2.09
CA CYS A 17 -16.61 11.29 -3.00
C CYS A 17 -15.88 12.50 -2.44
N ILE A 18 -14.55 12.45 -2.46
CA ILE A 18 -13.68 13.58 -2.13
C ILE A 18 -13.14 14.11 -3.45
N ASP A 19 -13.39 15.39 -3.73
CA ASP A 19 -13.17 15.99 -5.02
C ASP A 19 -11.69 16.28 -5.34
N VAL A 20 -11.43 16.55 -6.62
CA VAL A 20 -10.09 16.85 -7.13
C VAL A 20 -9.51 18.03 -6.36
N ASN A 21 -8.32 17.84 -5.78
CA ASN A 21 -7.61 18.84 -4.97
C ASN A 21 -8.36 19.37 -3.73
N GLU A 22 -9.46 18.75 -3.27
CA GLU A 22 -10.35 19.33 -2.24
C GLU A 22 -9.61 19.74 -0.95
N TYR A 23 -8.65 18.93 -0.51
CA TYR A 23 -7.81 19.15 0.67
C TYR A 23 -6.32 19.34 0.31
N LYS A 24 -6.01 19.69 -0.94
CA LYS A 24 -4.62 19.86 -1.38
C LYS A 24 -3.93 21.00 -0.60
N ASN A 25 -2.69 20.77 -0.18
CA ASN A 25 -1.90 21.66 0.70
C ASN A 25 -2.53 21.90 2.08
N ASN A 26 -3.44 21.05 2.55
CA ASN A 26 -4.01 21.20 3.88
C ASN A 26 -2.98 20.79 4.95
N ASN A 27 -2.44 21.81 5.64
CA ASN A 27 -1.43 21.64 6.68
C ASN A 27 -2.02 21.73 8.09
N GLU A 28 -3.34 21.78 8.24
CA GLU A 28 -3.99 21.72 9.54
C GLU A 28 -4.22 20.27 10.00
N ILE A 29 -4.39 19.36 9.04
CA ILE A 29 -4.67 17.95 9.32
C ILE A 29 -3.41 17.15 9.62
N GLU A 30 -3.44 16.39 10.72
CA GLU A 30 -2.43 15.40 11.09
C GLU A 30 -2.96 13.97 10.99
N GLU A 31 -4.27 13.77 11.13
CA GLU A 31 -4.92 12.46 11.02
C GLU A 31 -6.15 12.55 10.11
N LEU A 32 -6.25 11.63 9.17
CA LEU A 32 -7.40 11.48 8.27
C LEU A 32 -8.10 10.16 8.54
N ILE A 33 -9.40 10.22 8.81
CA ILE A 33 -10.23 9.06 9.03
C ILE A 33 -11.35 9.06 7.98
N LEU A 34 -11.35 8.05 7.11
CA LEU A 34 -12.37 7.85 6.08
C LEU A 34 -13.28 6.69 6.47
N SER A 35 -14.59 6.95 6.53
CA SER A 35 -15.60 5.94 6.86
C SER A 35 -15.76 4.89 5.75
N CYS A 36 -16.65 3.91 5.98
CA CYS A 36 -17.05 2.95 4.95
C CYS A 36 -17.86 3.56 3.80
N ASN A 37 -18.40 4.78 3.95
CA ASN A 37 -19.20 5.43 2.91
C ASN A 37 -18.35 6.12 1.84
N VAL A 38 -17.10 6.46 2.14
CA VAL A 38 -16.18 7.08 1.18
C VAL A 38 -15.82 6.07 0.10
N GLN A 39 -16.30 6.30 -1.13
CA GLN A 39 -16.09 5.40 -2.27
C GLN A 39 -14.88 5.80 -3.10
N ILE A 40 -14.65 7.12 -3.27
CA ILE A 40 -13.63 7.64 -4.18
C ILE A 40 -12.89 8.81 -3.54
N ILE A 41 -11.56 8.74 -3.60
CA ILE A 41 -10.65 9.87 -3.37
C ILE A 41 -10.11 10.29 -4.74
N LYS A 42 -10.53 11.44 -5.25
CA LYS A 42 -10.13 11.89 -6.58
C LYS A 42 -8.69 12.38 -6.62
N ARG A 43 -8.22 12.61 -7.85
CA ARG A 43 -6.87 13.06 -8.17
C ARG A 43 -6.39 14.17 -7.22
N GLU A 44 -5.23 13.97 -6.62
CA GLU A 44 -4.54 14.95 -5.76
C GLU A 44 -5.37 15.51 -4.59
N ALA A 45 -6.47 14.85 -4.17
CA ALA A 45 -7.37 15.35 -3.14
C ALA A 45 -6.67 15.76 -1.83
N PHE A 46 -5.63 15.04 -1.40
CA PHE A 46 -4.82 15.33 -0.21
C PHE A 46 -3.33 15.50 -0.57
N ALA A 47 -3.02 15.90 -1.81
CA ALA A 47 -1.63 16.13 -2.18
C ALA A 47 -1.03 17.29 -1.36
N PHE A 48 0.24 17.20 -1.00
CA PHE A 48 0.99 18.20 -0.26
C PHE A 48 0.45 18.53 1.15
N CYS A 49 -0.34 17.63 1.76
CA CYS A 49 -0.71 17.75 3.17
C CYS A 49 0.49 17.40 4.06
N ILE A 50 1.42 18.34 4.22
CA ILE A 50 2.74 18.05 4.80
C ILE A 50 2.67 17.70 6.28
N ASN A 51 1.59 18.04 6.99
CA ASN A 51 1.40 17.69 8.40
C ASN A 51 0.65 16.38 8.61
N LEU A 52 0.08 15.78 7.56
CA LEU A 52 -0.64 14.51 7.65
C LEU A 52 0.32 13.39 8.04
N LYS A 53 0.08 12.75 9.19
CA LYS A 53 0.90 11.67 9.78
C LYS A 53 0.23 10.31 9.66
N LYS A 54 -1.10 10.28 9.77
CA LYS A 54 -1.88 9.03 9.82
C LYS A 54 -3.10 9.08 8.91
N ILE A 55 -3.34 7.97 8.21
CA ILE A 55 -4.57 7.75 7.44
C ILE A 55 -5.20 6.42 7.88
N THR A 56 -6.51 6.43 8.15
CA THR A 56 -7.31 5.23 8.35
C THR A 56 -8.44 5.21 7.33
N ILE A 57 -8.47 4.19 6.46
CA ILE A 57 -9.51 4.00 5.43
C ILE A 57 -10.28 2.72 5.69
N ARG A 58 -11.58 2.86 5.99
CA ARG A 58 -12.44 1.73 6.39
C ARG A 58 -13.21 1.07 5.24
N ASN A 59 -13.25 1.67 4.06
CA ASN A 59 -13.90 1.05 2.90
C ASN A 59 -12.91 0.10 2.18
N PRO A 60 -13.15 -1.22 2.14
CA PRO A 60 -12.26 -2.18 1.49
C PRO A 60 -12.29 -2.11 -0.05
N ASN A 61 -13.24 -1.36 -0.62
CA ASN A 61 -13.43 -1.19 -2.07
C ASN A 61 -13.16 0.26 -2.52
N ILE A 62 -12.47 1.04 -1.70
CA ILE A 62 -12.19 2.44 -2.02
C ILE A 62 -11.36 2.57 -3.31
N LYS A 63 -11.72 3.55 -4.14
CA LYS A 63 -10.91 3.97 -5.28
C LYS A 63 -10.05 5.17 -4.86
N ILE A 64 -8.73 5.04 -4.97
CA ILE A 64 -7.79 6.13 -4.72
C ILE A 64 -7.13 6.51 -6.04
N GLU A 65 -7.42 7.70 -6.53
CA GLU A 65 -6.94 8.16 -7.83
C GLU A 65 -5.52 8.75 -7.77
N GLN A 66 -4.96 8.99 -8.96
CA GLN A 66 -3.59 9.43 -9.17
C GLN A 66 -3.17 10.55 -8.20
N GLY A 67 -2.06 10.35 -7.49
CA GLY A 67 -1.45 11.36 -6.63
C GLY A 67 -2.28 11.80 -5.41
N ALA A 68 -3.34 11.07 -5.02
CA ALA A 68 -4.24 11.48 -3.95
C ALA A 68 -3.54 11.88 -2.65
N PHE A 69 -2.41 11.26 -2.30
CA PHE A 69 -1.60 11.56 -1.11
C PHE A 69 -0.14 11.91 -1.46
N ARG A 70 0.09 12.44 -2.67
CA ARG A 70 1.43 12.82 -3.13
C ARG A 70 2.04 13.88 -2.21
N SER A 71 3.30 13.71 -1.86
CA SER A 71 4.10 14.63 -1.03
C SER A 71 3.52 14.89 0.36
N CYS A 72 2.80 13.92 0.93
CA CYS A 72 2.50 13.89 2.36
C CYS A 72 3.76 13.46 3.14
N ILE A 73 4.75 14.33 3.20
CA ILE A 73 6.11 14.01 3.66
C ILE A 73 6.20 13.48 5.10
N ASN A 74 5.20 13.79 5.95
CA ASN A 74 5.14 13.32 7.33
C ASN A 74 4.27 12.06 7.54
N LEU A 75 3.65 11.55 6.48
CA LEU A 75 2.79 10.36 6.54
C LEU A 75 3.65 9.15 6.93
N CYS A 76 3.36 8.56 8.09
CA CYS A 76 4.13 7.45 8.63
C CYS A 76 3.31 6.18 8.86
N SER A 77 1.98 6.30 8.91
CA SER A 77 1.07 5.19 9.14
C SER A 77 -0.15 5.25 8.22
N ILE A 78 -0.47 4.12 7.59
CA ILE A 78 -1.65 3.95 6.76
C ILE A 78 -2.32 2.63 7.15
N GLU A 79 -3.56 2.72 7.60
CA GLU A 79 -4.42 1.57 7.87
C GLU A 79 -5.45 1.46 6.73
N LEU A 80 -5.36 0.39 5.93
CA LEU A 80 -6.25 0.10 4.80
C LEU A 80 -6.96 -1.23 5.01
N CYS A 81 -8.30 -1.25 4.95
CA CYS A 81 -9.06 -2.51 4.98
C CYS A 81 -9.09 -3.26 3.64
N GLY A 82 -8.61 -2.65 2.56
CA GLY A 82 -8.64 -3.21 1.21
C GLY A 82 -8.47 -2.15 0.13
N ILE A 83 -7.80 -2.50 -0.96
CA ILE A 83 -7.72 -1.70 -2.19
C ILE A 83 -7.33 -2.61 -3.35
N SER A 84 -8.02 -2.50 -4.49
CA SER A 84 -7.71 -3.33 -5.67
C SER A 84 -6.57 -2.75 -6.52
N ILE A 85 -6.45 -1.43 -6.60
CA ILE A 85 -5.49 -0.74 -7.45
C ILE A 85 -4.92 0.45 -6.70
N ILE A 86 -3.58 0.53 -6.63
CA ILE A 86 -2.88 1.76 -6.24
C ILE A 86 -2.47 2.47 -7.54
N GLU A 87 -3.11 3.60 -7.81
CA GLU A 87 -2.85 4.43 -9.00
C GLU A 87 -1.46 5.08 -8.98
N SER A 88 -1.05 5.65 -10.11
CA SER A 88 0.26 6.28 -10.22
C SER A 88 0.44 7.41 -9.21
N TYR A 89 1.64 7.53 -8.64
CA TYR A 89 2.03 8.60 -7.71
C TYR A 89 1.21 8.72 -6.41
N VAL A 90 0.29 7.80 -6.08
CA VAL A 90 -0.64 7.95 -4.94
C VAL A 90 0.08 8.32 -3.64
N PHE A 91 1.21 7.68 -3.33
CA PHE A 91 2.05 7.94 -2.15
C PHE A 91 3.45 8.42 -2.54
N ALA A 92 3.64 9.00 -3.72
CA ALA A 92 4.94 9.54 -4.12
C ALA A 92 5.40 10.62 -3.13
N ASP A 93 6.69 10.66 -2.82
CA ASP A 93 7.33 11.58 -1.87
C ASP A 93 6.85 11.47 -0.41
N CYS A 94 6.18 10.37 -0.02
CA CYS A 94 5.86 10.07 1.39
C CYS A 94 7.09 9.53 2.13
N VAL A 95 8.12 10.36 2.29
CA VAL A 95 9.48 9.97 2.74
C VAL A 95 9.54 9.36 4.15
N LYS A 96 8.53 9.58 5.00
CA LYS A 96 8.42 8.99 6.35
C LYS A 96 7.56 7.72 6.40
N LEU A 97 6.97 7.30 5.29
CA LEU A 97 6.14 6.10 5.25
C LEU A 97 7.04 4.87 5.41
N ARG A 98 6.98 4.25 6.59
CA ARG A 98 7.85 3.13 6.94
C ARG A 98 7.20 1.77 6.75
N ASN A 99 5.91 1.65 7.03
CA ASN A 99 5.23 0.37 6.94
C ASN A 99 4.02 0.52 6.02
N PHE A 100 3.89 -0.38 5.05
CA PHE A 100 2.70 -0.48 4.23
C PHE A 100 2.25 -1.93 4.17
N GLN A 101 1.10 -2.21 4.77
CA GLN A 101 0.47 -3.51 4.68
C GLN A 101 -0.22 -3.64 3.33
N ILE A 102 0.23 -4.60 2.53
CA ILE A 102 -0.37 -4.94 1.25
C ILE A 102 -1.71 -5.64 1.52
N PRO A 103 -2.84 -5.07 1.09
CA PRO A 103 -4.14 -5.69 1.29
C PRO A 103 -4.33 -6.91 0.40
N TYR A 104 -5.07 -7.91 0.88
CA TYR A 104 -5.26 -9.19 0.19
C TYR A 104 -5.96 -9.09 -1.17
N ASN A 105 -6.69 -7.99 -1.44
CA ASN A 105 -7.43 -7.78 -2.68
C ASN A 105 -6.68 -6.92 -3.71
N ILE A 106 -5.42 -6.55 -3.45
CA ILE A 106 -4.63 -5.77 -4.40
C ILE A 106 -4.36 -6.60 -5.66
N THR A 107 -4.50 -5.95 -6.81
CA THR A 107 -4.24 -6.55 -8.13
C THR A 107 -3.16 -5.77 -8.88
N HIS A 108 -3.11 -4.46 -8.70
CA HIS A 108 -2.20 -3.58 -9.43
C HIS A 108 -1.59 -2.50 -8.54
N ILE A 109 -0.28 -2.26 -8.71
CA ILE A 109 0.41 -1.06 -8.23
C ILE A 109 1.05 -0.37 -9.42
N LYS A 110 0.51 0.78 -9.81
CA LYS A 110 0.93 1.50 -11.02
C LYS A 110 2.23 2.27 -10.84
N ALA A 111 2.74 2.79 -11.96
CA ALA A 111 3.99 3.51 -12.03
C ALA A 111 4.13 4.59 -10.94
N LYS A 112 5.27 4.58 -10.24
CA LYS A 112 5.70 5.59 -9.25
C LYS A 112 4.75 5.79 -8.07
N ALA A 113 3.87 4.82 -7.79
CA ALA A 113 2.95 4.88 -6.64
C ALA A 113 3.63 5.20 -5.30
N PHE A 114 4.89 4.77 -5.12
CA PHE A 114 5.72 5.00 -3.93
C PHE A 114 7.09 5.62 -4.29
N GLU A 115 7.15 6.45 -5.35
CA GLU A 115 8.40 7.15 -5.72
C GLU A 115 8.95 7.93 -4.51
N ASN A 116 10.27 7.87 -4.27
CA ASN A 116 10.96 8.51 -3.14
C ASN A 116 10.53 8.06 -1.72
N CYS A 117 9.79 6.95 -1.59
CA CYS A 117 9.52 6.32 -0.28
C CYS A 117 10.69 5.40 0.15
N VAL A 118 11.84 6.00 0.47
CA VAL A 118 13.14 5.29 0.63
C VAL A 118 13.26 4.35 1.85
N ASN A 119 12.31 4.38 2.78
CA ASN A 119 12.35 3.57 4.02
C ASN A 119 11.13 2.67 4.19
N ILE A 120 10.36 2.47 3.11
CA ILE A 120 9.13 1.69 3.16
C ILE A 120 9.42 0.19 3.25
N ILE A 121 8.71 -0.48 4.15
CA ILE A 121 8.70 -1.91 4.35
C ILE A 121 7.30 -2.38 4.02
N PHE A 122 7.21 -3.30 3.06
CA PHE A 122 5.95 -3.94 2.70
C PHE A 122 5.75 -5.20 3.53
N THR A 123 4.56 -5.35 4.12
CA THR A 123 4.12 -6.55 4.84
C THR A 123 2.83 -7.09 4.22
N PHE A 124 2.53 -8.38 4.41
CA PHE A 124 1.30 -9.00 3.89
C PHE A 124 0.32 -9.29 5.03
N GLU A 125 -0.97 -9.11 4.76
CA GLU A 125 -2.03 -9.47 5.72
C GLU A 125 -2.25 -10.99 5.74
N GLU A 126 -2.26 -11.60 6.92
CA GLU A 126 -2.36 -13.07 7.11
C GLU A 126 -3.71 -13.70 6.72
N SER A 127 -4.69 -12.94 6.20
CA SER A 127 -6.05 -13.49 6.01
C SER A 127 -6.76 -13.00 4.75
N ASN A 128 -6.75 -13.84 3.70
CA ASN A 128 -7.91 -14.64 3.24
C ASN A 128 -7.59 -15.20 1.83
N PRO A 129 -7.34 -16.52 1.67
CA PRO A 129 -6.77 -17.09 0.46
C PRO A 129 -7.80 -17.09 -0.67
N LYS A 130 -7.67 -16.18 -1.64
CA LYS A 130 -8.54 -16.22 -2.82
C LYS A 130 -8.13 -17.21 -3.90
N GLN A 131 -6.95 -17.83 -3.85
CA GLN A 131 -6.61 -18.91 -4.80
C GLN A 131 -5.73 -20.00 -4.14
N ARG A 132 -6.39 -20.96 -3.50
CA ARG A 132 -5.81 -22.26 -3.16
C ARG A 132 -5.64 -23.05 -4.45
N TYR A 133 -4.41 -23.21 -4.93
CA TYR A 133 -4.12 -24.24 -5.94
C TYR A 133 -3.61 -25.51 -5.26
N LYS A 134 -4.26 -26.64 -5.57
CA LYS A 134 -3.87 -27.97 -5.06
C LYS A 134 -2.74 -28.51 -5.93
N THR A 135 -1.52 -28.49 -5.42
CA THR A 135 -0.43 -29.34 -5.91
C THR A 135 0.01 -30.22 -4.75
N ASP A 136 -0.26 -31.52 -4.86
CA ASP A 136 0.26 -32.56 -3.96
C ASP A 136 0.00 -32.34 -2.46
N ASN A 137 -1.28 -32.25 -2.07
CA ASN A 137 -1.77 -32.21 -0.68
C ASN A 137 -1.25 -31.08 0.22
N THR A 138 -0.63 -30.04 -0.32
CA THR A 138 -0.30 -28.80 0.41
C THR A 138 -1.16 -27.64 -0.13
N TYR A 139 -1.86 -26.92 0.75
CA TYR A 139 -2.53 -25.66 0.38
C TYR A 139 -1.45 -24.58 0.28
N ARG A 140 -1.42 -23.86 -0.85
CA ARG A 140 -0.47 -22.78 -1.12
C ARG A 140 -1.23 -21.47 -1.32
N ASP A 141 -0.72 -20.39 -0.72
CA ASP A 141 -1.25 -19.04 -0.87
C ASP A 141 -0.40 -18.29 -1.90
N ILE A 142 -1.01 -17.87 -3.02
CA ILE A 142 -0.33 -17.08 -4.05
C ILE A 142 -0.81 -15.63 -3.94
N ILE A 143 0.11 -14.69 -3.78
CA ILE A 143 -0.18 -13.25 -3.86
C ILE A 143 0.35 -12.72 -5.19
N GLU A 144 -0.52 -12.66 -6.21
CA GLU A 144 -0.18 -12.09 -7.51
C GLU A 144 -0.32 -10.56 -7.45
N VAL A 145 0.81 -9.84 -7.45
CA VAL A 145 0.81 -8.37 -7.60
C VAL A 145 1.40 -8.02 -8.96
N MET A 146 0.60 -7.38 -9.81
CA MET A 146 1.10 -6.76 -11.03
C MET A 146 1.61 -5.36 -10.70
N SER A 147 2.89 -5.07 -10.95
CA SER A 147 3.41 -3.71 -10.84
C SER A 147 4.19 -3.29 -12.07
N GLU A 148 4.00 -2.03 -12.46
CA GLU A 148 4.68 -1.44 -13.61
C GLU A 148 6.04 -0.83 -13.24
N THR A 149 6.28 -0.48 -11.96
CA THR A 149 7.54 0.14 -11.53
C THR A 149 7.88 -0.03 -10.04
N LEU A 150 7.37 -1.05 -9.33
CA LEU A 150 7.73 -1.22 -7.92
C LEU A 150 9.25 -1.38 -7.80
N ASN A 151 9.90 -0.35 -7.27
CA ASN A 151 11.32 -0.34 -6.97
C ASN A 151 11.38 -0.40 -5.45
N LEU A 152 11.55 -1.60 -4.93
CA LEU A 152 11.39 -1.92 -3.54
C LEU A 152 12.75 -1.98 -2.87
N ASP A 153 12.98 -1.06 -1.92
CA ASP A 153 14.22 -1.08 -1.14
C ASP A 153 14.28 -2.27 -0.18
N SER A 154 13.12 -2.69 0.33
CA SER A 154 12.99 -3.97 1.03
C SER A 154 11.55 -4.49 1.05
N ILE A 155 11.36 -5.79 0.86
CA ILE A 155 10.13 -6.51 1.24
C ILE A 155 10.40 -7.28 2.52
N THR A 156 9.51 -7.22 3.51
CA THR A 156 9.56 -8.13 4.65
C THR A 156 8.30 -8.97 4.66
N ILE A 157 8.45 -10.25 4.33
CA ILE A 157 7.35 -11.21 4.41
C ILE A 157 7.36 -11.80 5.82
N CYS A 158 6.42 -11.36 6.64
CA CYS A 158 6.15 -11.94 7.96
C CYS A 158 4.95 -12.90 7.82
N GLY A 159 5.17 -14.21 7.93
CA GLY A 159 4.11 -15.21 7.92
C GLY A 159 4.57 -16.59 7.44
N LEU A 160 3.78 -17.63 7.68
CA LEU A 160 3.98 -18.99 7.18
C LEU A 160 3.57 -19.09 5.69
N PHE A 161 4.24 -18.36 4.82
CA PHE A 161 4.01 -18.47 3.38
C PHE A 161 4.85 -19.61 2.83
N ASN A 162 4.20 -20.61 2.23
CA ASN A 162 4.90 -21.73 1.60
C ASN A 162 5.44 -21.39 0.21
N ASP A 163 4.95 -20.33 -0.44
CA ASP A 163 5.43 -19.83 -1.75
C ASP A 163 4.99 -18.36 -1.94
N PHE A 164 5.82 -17.52 -2.55
CA PHE A 164 5.49 -16.12 -2.92
C PHE A 164 5.78 -15.92 -4.41
N LEU A 165 4.79 -15.46 -5.21
CA LEU A 165 4.90 -15.34 -6.67
C LEU A 165 4.75 -13.89 -7.13
N ILE A 166 5.80 -13.34 -7.74
CA ILE A 166 5.73 -12.08 -8.47
C ILE A 166 5.75 -12.37 -9.97
N GLU A 167 4.67 -12.03 -10.69
CA GLU A 167 4.53 -12.29 -12.13
C GLU A 167 4.94 -11.10 -13.03
N THR A 168 5.49 -10.02 -12.46
CA THR A 168 5.90 -8.81 -13.20
C THR A 168 7.37 -8.44 -12.92
N PRO A 169 8.04 -7.69 -13.81
CA PRO A 169 9.41 -7.22 -13.56
C PRO A 169 9.40 -6.26 -12.37
N VAL A 170 9.85 -6.73 -11.21
CA VAL A 170 9.99 -5.95 -10.00
C VAL A 170 11.48 -5.83 -9.67
N TYR A 171 11.93 -4.60 -9.44
CA TYR A 171 13.26 -4.36 -8.91
C TYR A 171 13.15 -4.38 -7.39
N ILE A 172 13.73 -5.41 -6.77
CA ILE A 172 13.78 -5.55 -5.32
C ILE A 172 15.25 -5.51 -4.91
N SER A 173 15.65 -4.52 -4.13
CA SER A 173 17.03 -4.41 -3.66
C SER A 173 17.30 -5.27 -2.42
N ARG A 174 16.28 -5.57 -1.60
CA ARG A 174 16.35 -6.52 -0.47
C ARG A 174 15.04 -7.30 -0.23
N ILE A 175 15.13 -8.57 0.15
CA ILE A 175 13.99 -9.38 0.60
C ILE A 175 14.33 -9.96 1.97
N SER A 176 13.49 -9.72 2.97
CA SER A 176 13.59 -10.30 4.31
C SER A 176 12.46 -11.31 4.50
N LEU A 177 12.79 -12.54 4.88
CA LEU A 177 11.85 -13.65 5.10
C LEU A 177 11.91 -14.01 6.58
N GLY A 178 10.91 -13.56 7.35
CA GLY A 178 10.92 -13.71 8.81
C GLY A 178 12.12 -13.01 9.49
N ASN A 179 12.63 -13.61 10.58
CA ASN A 179 13.77 -13.07 11.35
C ASN A 179 15.12 -13.20 10.63
N ASN A 180 15.17 -13.83 9.46
CA ASN A 180 16.37 -14.01 8.67
C ASN A 180 16.37 -13.03 7.49
N THR A 181 17.21 -12.01 7.60
CA THR A 181 17.52 -11.10 6.49
C THR A 181 18.50 -11.81 5.56
N MET A 182 18.09 -12.08 4.31
CA MET A 182 19.00 -12.52 3.26
C MET A 182 19.20 -11.37 2.27
N ASP A 183 20.43 -10.85 2.17
CA ASP A 183 20.78 -9.85 1.16
C ASP A 183 20.77 -10.49 -0.24
N ILE A 184 19.63 -10.44 -0.92
CA ILE A 184 19.49 -10.89 -2.31
C ILE A 184 19.44 -9.66 -3.21
N VAL A 185 20.59 -9.21 -3.72
CA VAL A 185 20.64 -8.25 -4.84
C VAL A 185 20.53 -9.05 -6.13
N LYS A 186 19.32 -9.20 -6.68
CA LYS A 186 19.11 -9.80 -8.01
C LYS A 186 18.14 -8.96 -8.83
N GLN A 187 18.56 -8.59 -10.04
CA GLN A 187 17.68 -8.08 -11.08
C GLN A 187 16.87 -9.25 -11.64
N PHE A 188 15.59 -9.37 -11.26
CA PHE A 188 14.73 -10.45 -11.75
C PHE A 188 14.12 -10.06 -13.10
N ASN A 189 14.73 -10.56 -14.19
CA ASN A 189 14.19 -10.44 -15.56
C ASN A 189 13.26 -11.60 -15.94
N THR A 190 12.75 -12.37 -14.96
CA THR A 190 11.98 -13.60 -15.20
C THR A 190 10.55 -13.50 -14.67
N ARG A 191 9.60 -14.01 -15.46
CA ARG A 191 8.14 -14.01 -15.22
C ARG A 191 7.66 -14.73 -13.95
N ARG A 192 8.55 -15.33 -13.16
CA ARG A 192 8.24 -16.07 -11.92
C ARG A 192 9.44 -16.01 -10.99
N ILE A 193 9.20 -15.60 -9.75
CA ILE A 193 10.15 -15.79 -8.64
C ILE A 193 9.53 -16.86 -7.74
N PHE A 194 10.24 -17.95 -7.52
CA PHE A 194 9.88 -18.97 -6.53
C PHE A 194 10.82 -18.79 -5.34
N ILE A 195 10.25 -18.61 -4.15
CA ILE A 195 11.00 -18.63 -2.89
C ILE A 195 10.54 -19.88 -2.15
N ASP A 196 11.25 -20.99 -2.38
CA ASP A 196 11.02 -22.26 -1.70
C ASP A 196 11.68 -22.19 -0.31
N TYR A 197 10.88 -22.25 0.75
CA TYR A 197 11.34 -22.35 2.12
C TYR A 197 11.10 -23.79 2.60
N GLN A 198 12.10 -24.64 2.47
CA GLN A 198 12.11 -25.95 3.13
C GLN A 198 12.49 -25.72 4.60
N LEU A 199 11.64 -26.19 5.53
CA LEU A 199 11.97 -26.31 6.96
C LEU A 199 12.99 -27.43 7.18
#